data_AF-A0ABC8L5I4-F1
#
_entry.id   AF-A0ABC8L5I4-F1
#
_cell.length_a   1.000
_cell.length_b   1.000
_cell.length_c   1.000
_cell.angle_alpha   90.00
_cell.angle_beta   90.00
_cell.angle_gamma   90.00
#
_symmetry.space_group_name_H-M   'P 1'
#
loop_
_entity.id
_entity.type
_entity.pdbx_description
1 polymer ?
#
loop_
_entity_poly.entity_id
_entity_poly.type
_entity_poly.pdbx_seq_one_letter_code
_entity_poly.pdbx_strand_id
1 'polypeptide(L)'
;MMLSCFTTHYLVESPSHECEFFHVTGYFQTSHERELALTYHRLAHNAKRFTVFKQSNSEMSYTEDIGDLCIFVGNNEAFCLSSTMYPGLRPNSIYFVALGSGPNAGVYDIATGTIHHFPLDRFQSPKFWFAPIV
;
A
#
# COMPACT_ATOMS: atom_id res chain seq x y z
N MET A 1 -25.61 8.67 -5.74
CA MET A 1 -24.51 7.97 -6.44
C MET A 1 -23.73 7.20 -5.39
N MET A 2 -23.69 5.86 -5.45
CA MET A 2 -23.10 5.04 -4.38
C MET A 2 -21.57 5.05 -4.48
N LEU A 3 -20.91 5.74 -3.55
CA LEU A 3 -19.48 5.58 -3.33
C LEU A 3 -19.30 4.22 -2.65
N SER A 4 -18.72 3.23 -3.33
CA SER A 4 -18.36 1.98 -2.67
C SER A 4 -17.00 2.13 -2.00
N CYS A 5 -16.95 1.77 -0.73
CA CYS A 5 -15.70 1.57 0.00
C CYS A 5 -15.43 0.07 0.09
N PHE A 6 -14.20 -0.34 -0.14
CA PHE A 6 -13.80 -1.73 -0.01
C PHE A 6 -12.42 -1.83 0.64
N THR A 7 -12.12 -2.98 1.20
CA THR A 7 -10.84 -3.28 1.83
C THR A 7 -10.06 -4.30 1.03
N THR A 8 -8.75 -4.28 1.20
CA THR A 8 -7.87 -5.34 0.71
C THR A 8 -6.89 -5.68 1.81
N HIS A 9 -6.69 -6.98 2.03
CA HIS A 9 -5.85 -7.51 3.10
C HIS A 9 -4.57 -8.09 2.50
N TYR A 10 -3.44 -7.78 3.11
CA TYR A 10 -2.13 -8.28 2.73
C TYR A 10 -1.48 -8.91 3.95
N LEU A 11 -0.91 -10.09 3.78
CA LEU A 11 -0.01 -10.70 4.73
C LEU A 11 1.41 -10.48 4.21
N VAL A 12 2.28 -9.94 5.07
CA VAL A 12 3.64 -9.56 4.69
C VAL A 12 4.60 -10.14 5.71
N GLU A 13 5.58 -10.90 5.25
CA GLU A 13 6.65 -11.38 6.14
C GLU A 13 7.65 -10.26 6.42
N SER A 14 8.03 -10.10 7.69
CA SER A 14 9.11 -9.19 8.08
C SER A 14 10.46 -9.78 7.65
N PRO A 15 11.41 -8.97 7.18
CA PRO A 15 12.76 -9.45 6.89
C PRO A 15 13.57 -9.84 8.15
N SER A 16 12.99 -9.71 9.35
CA SER A 16 13.60 -10.12 10.62
C SER A 16 13.77 -11.64 10.71
N HIS A 17 14.78 -12.10 11.45
CA HIS A 17 15.01 -13.53 11.74
C HIS A 17 13.98 -14.14 12.71
N GLU A 18 13.09 -13.33 13.27
CA GLU A 18 11.96 -13.78 14.07
C GLU A 18 10.74 -13.86 13.14
N CYS A 19 9.99 -14.97 13.19
CA CYS A 19 8.80 -15.26 12.37
C CYS A 19 7.67 -14.24 12.61
N GLU A 20 7.91 -12.99 12.21
CA GLU A 20 7.07 -11.83 12.39
C GLU A 20 6.36 -11.50 11.09
N PHE A 21 5.06 -11.25 11.18
CA PHE A 21 4.24 -10.92 10.03
C PHE A 21 3.49 -9.62 10.25
N PHE A 22 3.30 -8.85 9.19
CA PHE A 22 2.42 -7.69 9.15
C PHE A 22 1.15 -8.04 8.40
N HIS A 23 0.00 -7.85 9.05
CA HIS A 23 -1.30 -7.86 8.41
C HIS A 23 -1.69 -6.43 8.08
N VAL A 24 -1.68 -6.10 6.79
CA VAL A 24 -1.98 -4.76 6.29
C VAL A 24 -3.38 -4.75 5.70
N THR A 25 -4.23 -3.84 6.16
CA THR A 25 -5.55 -3.60 5.57
C THR A 25 -5.58 -2.24 4.89
N GLY A 26 -5.71 -2.24 3.57
CA GLY A 26 -5.90 -1.02 2.78
C GLY A 26 -7.38 -0.71 2.60
N TYR A 27 -7.77 0.54 2.85
CA TYR A 27 -9.13 1.05 2.68
C TYR A 27 -9.17 1.92 1.42
N PHE A 28 -10.00 1.53 0.46
CA PHE A 28 -10.09 2.18 -0.83
C PHE A 28 -11.51 2.69 -1.09
N GLN A 29 -11.58 3.85 -1.72
CA GLN A 29 -12.85 4.43 -2.16
C GLN A 29 -12.91 4.50 -3.67
N THR A 30 -14.01 4.01 -4.21
CA THR A 30 -14.30 4.15 -5.63
C THR A 30 -14.84 5.55 -5.92
N SER A 31 -14.17 6.30 -6.78
CA SER A 31 -14.69 7.55 -7.33
C SER A 31 -15.06 7.38 -8.80
N HIS A 32 -16.29 7.77 -9.14
CA HIS A 32 -16.70 7.94 -10.53
C HIS A 32 -16.31 9.35 -10.96
N GLU A 33 -15.08 9.53 -11.44
CA GLU A 33 -14.72 10.78 -12.08
C GLU A 33 -15.43 10.80 -13.44
N ARG A 34 -16.33 11.77 -13.66
CA ARG A 34 -17.22 11.83 -14.85
C ARG A 34 -16.43 11.76 -16.17
N GLU A 35 -15.23 12.31 -16.19
CA GLU A 35 -14.32 12.31 -17.35
C GLU A 35 -13.70 10.92 -17.62
N LEU A 36 -13.37 10.17 -16.56
CA LEU A 36 -12.82 8.80 -16.64
C LEU A 36 -13.87 7.75 -16.99
N ALA A 37 -15.09 7.92 -16.46
CA ALA A 37 -16.19 6.99 -16.69
C ALA A 37 -16.65 6.98 -18.17
N LEU A 38 -16.64 8.14 -18.81
CA LEU A 38 -17.03 8.31 -20.22
C LEU A 38 -15.97 7.81 -21.20
N THR A 39 -14.68 7.86 -20.82
CA THR A 39 -13.58 7.52 -21.74
C THR A 39 -13.10 6.07 -21.58
N TYR A 40 -13.19 5.49 -20.38
CA TYR A 40 -12.51 4.21 -20.09
C TYR A 40 -13.37 3.12 -19.44
N HIS A 41 -14.66 3.38 -19.13
CA HIS A 41 -15.53 2.44 -18.40
C HIS A 41 -14.87 1.85 -17.13
N ARG A 42 -14.00 2.62 -16.47
CA ARG A 42 -13.12 2.10 -15.42
C ARG A 42 -13.20 2.96 -14.18
N LEU A 43 -13.34 2.27 -13.04
CA LEU A 43 -13.46 2.85 -11.72
C LEU A 43 -12.06 3.19 -11.18
N ALA A 44 -11.89 4.43 -10.71
CA ALA A 44 -10.71 4.83 -9.96
C ALA A 44 -10.88 4.41 -8.50
N HIS A 45 -9.92 3.67 -7.99
CA HIS A 45 -9.85 3.27 -6.59
C HIS A 45 -8.77 4.07 -5.92
N ASN A 46 -9.16 5.00 -5.06
CA ASN A 46 -8.25 5.89 -4.35
C ASN A 46 -7.97 5.33 -2.96
N ALA A 47 -6.69 5.24 -2.59
CA ALA A 47 -6.29 4.86 -1.25
C ALA A 47 -6.74 5.95 -0.27
N LYS A 48 -7.32 5.53 0.85
CA LYS A 48 -7.76 6.46 1.91
C LYS A 48 -6.97 6.27 3.19
N ARG A 49 -6.75 5.02 3.57
CA ARG A 49 -6.07 4.66 4.82
C ARG A 49 -5.48 3.28 4.70
N PHE A 50 -4.44 3.04 5.46
CA PHE A 50 -3.96 1.70 5.77
C PHE A 50 -3.91 1.51 7.28
N THR A 51 -4.16 0.28 7.73
CA THR A 51 -3.90 -0.16 9.11
C THR A 51 -2.95 -1.32 9.08
N VAL A 52 -2.06 -1.39 10.08
CA VAL A 52 -1.06 -2.45 10.21
C VAL A 52 -1.24 -3.12 11.55
N PHE A 53 -1.29 -4.45 11.52
CA PHE A 53 -1.19 -5.28 12.71
C PHE A 53 0.09 -6.08 12.63
N LYS A 54 0.90 -5.99 13.68
CA LYS A 54 2.10 -6.81 13.85
C LYS A 54 1.70 -8.11 14.53
N GLN A 55 2.11 -9.23 13.94
CA GLN A 55 1.94 -10.56 14.51
C GLN A 55 3.32 -11.10 14.90
N SER A 56 3.50 -11.41 16.18
CA SER A 56 4.66 -12.13 16.70
C SER A 56 4.16 -13.37 17.44
N ASN A 57 4.62 -14.54 17.01
CA ASN A 57 4.10 -15.83 17.47
C ASN A 57 2.56 -15.92 17.33
N SER A 58 1.85 -16.06 18.44
CA SER A 58 0.38 -16.14 18.51
C SER A 58 -0.29 -14.80 18.85
N GLU A 59 0.48 -13.73 19.08
CA GLU A 59 -0.06 -12.42 19.45
C GLU A 59 -0.12 -11.49 18.25
N MET A 60 -1.23 -10.76 18.13
CA MET A 60 -1.48 -9.80 17.06
C MET A 60 -1.90 -8.47 17.67
N SER A 61 -1.16 -7.40 17.36
CA SER A 61 -1.39 -6.06 17.90
C SER A 61 -1.40 -5.01 16.80
N TYR A 62 -2.28 -4.02 16.93
CA TYR A 62 -2.25 -2.84 16.07
C TYR A 62 -0.95 -2.07 16.31
N THR A 63 -0.34 -1.56 15.24
CA THR A 63 0.85 -0.70 15.35
C THR A 63 0.77 0.48 14.40
N GLU A 64 1.32 1.61 14.86
CA GLU A 64 1.56 2.81 14.05
C GLU A 64 3.06 3.00 13.74
N ASP A 65 3.88 2.04 14.18
CA ASP A 65 5.32 2.05 14.03
C ASP A 65 5.84 0.65 13.68
N ILE A 66 6.46 0.52 12.50
CA ILE A 66 7.19 -0.66 12.05
C ILE A 66 8.70 -0.43 12.01
N GLY A 67 9.18 0.67 12.62
CA GLY A 67 10.59 1.01 12.71
C GLY A 67 11.18 1.46 11.37
N ASP A 68 12.35 0.92 11.04
CA ASP A 68 13.07 1.23 9.80
C ASP A 68 12.51 0.48 8.58
N LEU A 69 11.45 -0.31 8.75
CA LEU A 69 10.84 -1.08 7.68
C LEU A 69 9.92 -0.23 6.79
N CYS A 70 9.72 -0.72 5.57
CA CYS A 70 8.71 -0.23 4.66
C CYS A 70 8.04 -1.40 3.94
N ILE A 71 6.73 -1.29 3.74
CA ILE A 71 5.91 -2.37 3.17
C ILE A 71 5.46 -1.98 1.77
N PHE A 72 5.52 -2.92 0.84
CA PHE A 72 5.08 -2.74 -0.55
C PHE A 72 3.83 -3.56 -0.80
N VAL A 73 2.74 -2.90 -1.17
CA VAL A 73 1.45 -3.54 -1.48
C VAL A 73 0.99 -3.18 -2.90
N GLY A 74 0.50 -4.17 -3.63
CA GLY A 74 0.03 -4.02 -5.00
C GLY A 74 -0.84 -5.20 -5.44
N ASN A 75 -0.97 -5.41 -6.75
CA ASN A 75 -1.72 -6.57 -7.27
C ASN A 75 -0.97 -7.90 -7.15
N ASN A 76 0.30 -7.85 -6.76
CA ASN A 76 1.14 -9.02 -6.51
C ASN A 76 1.35 -9.25 -5.01
N GLU A 77 2.09 -10.30 -4.69
CA GLU A 77 2.51 -10.60 -3.33
C GLU A 77 3.22 -9.38 -2.69
N ALA A 78 2.75 -9.02 -1.51
CA ALA A 78 3.29 -7.91 -0.75
C ALA A 78 4.59 -8.34 -0.06
N PHE A 79 5.51 -7.41 0.08
CA PHE A 79 6.81 -7.68 0.70
C PHE A 79 7.26 -6.50 1.56
N CYS A 80 8.22 -6.77 2.44
CA CYS A 80 8.77 -5.79 3.37
C CYS A 80 10.28 -5.65 3.14
N LEU A 81 10.78 -4.41 3.16
CA LEU A 81 12.21 -4.11 3.05
C LEU A 81 12.64 -3.21 4.21
N SER A 82 13.89 -3.36 4.65
CA SER A 82 14.53 -2.38 5.53
C SER A 82 14.95 -1.15 4.73
N SER A 83 14.51 0.04 5.13
CA SER A 83 14.93 1.30 4.53
C SER A 83 16.41 1.59 4.73
N THR A 84 17.06 0.97 5.73
CA THR A 84 18.51 1.12 5.95
C THR A 84 19.35 0.46 4.86
N MET A 85 18.84 -0.61 4.24
CA MET A 85 19.51 -1.30 3.13
C MET A 85 19.29 -0.63 1.77
N TYR A 86 18.25 0.20 1.65
CA TYR A 86 17.85 0.83 0.38
C TYR A 86 17.68 2.34 0.56
N PRO A 87 18.78 3.11 0.40
CA PRO A 87 18.74 4.57 0.54
C PRO A 87 17.68 5.19 -0.39
N GLY A 88 16.83 6.04 0.17
CA GLY A 88 15.72 6.70 -0.53
C GLY A 88 14.34 6.11 -0.21
N LEU A 89 14.27 4.93 0.42
CA LEU A 89 13.04 4.46 1.03
C LEU A 89 12.73 5.24 2.30
N ARG A 90 11.44 5.48 2.55
CA ARG A 90 10.95 6.11 3.77
C ARG A 90 10.66 5.01 4.81
N PRO A 91 11.25 5.10 6.02
CA PRO A 91 10.91 4.18 7.10
C PRO A 91 9.45 4.39 7.53
N ASN A 92 8.93 3.42 8.28
CA ASN A 92 7.57 3.43 8.82
C ASN A 92 6.47 3.80 7.79
N SER A 93 6.58 3.24 6.60
CA SER A 93 5.75 3.63 5.45
C SER A 93 5.24 2.44 4.63
N ILE A 94 4.11 2.63 3.97
CA ILE A 94 3.52 1.68 2.99
C ILE A 94 3.58 2.28 1.60
N TYR A 95 4.31 1.65 0.70
CA TYR A 95 4.34 1.92 -0.72
C TYR A 95 3.22 1.15 -1.40
N PHE A 96 2.26 1.85 -2.01
CA PHE A 96 1.11 1.23 -2.63
C PHE A 96 1.03 1.55 -4.12
N VAL A 97 0.48 0.61 -4.88
CA VAL A 97 0.02 0.81 -6.26
C VAL A 97 -1.46 0.47 -6.38
N ALA A 98 -2.15 1.13 -7.30
CA ALA A 98 -3.60 1.07 -7.40
C ALA A 98 -4.10 -0.33 -7.77
N LEU A 99 -5.08 -0.82 -7.01
CA LEU A 99 -5.87 -2.00 -7.36
C LEU A 99 -6.89 -1.73 -8.49
N GLY A 100 -7.03 -0.47 -8.92
CA GLY A 100 -8.01 0.00 -9.90
C GLY A 100 -7.40 0.63 -11.15
N SER A 101 -8.20 1.42 -11.86
CA SER A 101 -7.71 2.18 -13.03
C SER A 101 -7.53 3.64 -12.65
N GLY A 102 -6.30 4.15 -12.77
CA GLY A 102 -5.95 5.54 -12.47
C GLY A 102 -4.55 5.67 -11.85
N PRO A 103 -4.03 6.91 -11.72
CA PRO A 103 -2.73 7.19 -11.14
C PRO A 103 -2.80 7.17 -9.60
N ASN A 104 -3.13 6.01 -9.00
CA ASN A 104 -3.21 5.88 -7.54
C ASN A 104 -2.06 5.02 -6.99
N ALA A 105 -0.84 5.55 -7.07
CA ALA A 105 0.30 4.99 -6.37
C ALA A 105 0.96 6.08 -5.52
N GLY A 106 1.57 5.68 -4.42
CA GLY A 106 2.19 6.61 -3.50
C GLY A 106 2.76 5.95 -2.27
N VAL A 107 3.09 6.79 -1.30
CA VAL A 107 3.59 6.39 0.01
C VAL A 107 2.60 6.83 1.06
N TYR A 108 2.17 5.90 1.91
CA TYR A 108 1.39 6.16 3.11
C TYR A 108 2.31 6.12 4.32
N ASP A 109 2.40 7.23 5.03
CA ASP A 109 3.12 7.31 6.31
C ASP A 109 2.22 6.72 7.41
N ILE A 110 2.71 5.69 8.11
CA ILE A 110 1.88 4.90 9.03
C ILE A 110 1.51 5.71 10.28
N ALA A 111 2.46 6.48 10.83
CA ALA A 111 2.27 7.25 12.05
C ALA A 111 1.30 8.42 11.87
N THR A 112 1.40 9.13 10.74
CA THR A 112 0.59 10.33 10.47
C THR A 112 -0.68 10.02 9.70
N GLY A 113 -0.74 8.88 9.03
CA GLY A 113 -1.80 8.50 8.12
C GLY A 113 -1.86 9.35 6.84
N THR A 114 -0.77 10.04 6.49
CA THR A 114 -0.71 10.91 5.32
C THR A 114 -0.32 10.15 4.06
N ILE A 115 -0.91 10.55 2.92
CA ILE A 115 -0.60 9.96 1.60
C ILE A 115 0.17 10.95 0.76
N HIS A 116 1.37 10.55 0.34
CA HIS A 116 2.19 11.22 -0.67
C HIS A 116 2.06 10.49 -2.00
N HIS A 117 1.21 10.99 -2.89
CA HIS A 117 1.03 10.42 -4.21
C HIS A 117 2.26 10.65 -5.09
N PHE A 118 2.61 9.64 -5.91
CA PHE A 118 3.62 9.81 -6.93
C PHE A 118 3.08 10.66 -8.08
N PRO A 119 3.92 11.49 -8.72
CA PRO A 119 3.54 12.29 -9.88
C PRO A 119 3.44 11.41 -11.13
N LEU A 120 2.46 10.50 -11.16
CA LEU A 120 2.26 9.56 -12.26
C LEU A 120 1.33 10.14 -13.30
N ASP A 121 1.71 9.99 -14.58
CA ASP A 121 0.78 10.18 -15.68
C ASP A 121 -0.30 9.09 -15.64
N ARG A 122 -1.54 9.45 -15.99
CA ARG A 122 -2.75 8.64 -15.82
C ARG A 122 -2.68 7.30 -16.60
N PHE A 123 -1.76 7.20 -17.57
CA PHE A 123 -1.56 6.05 -18.44
C PHE A 123 -0.43 5.10 -18.02
N GLN A 124 0.38 5.47 -17.03
CA GLN A 124 1.62 4.77 -16.68
C GLN A 124 1.67 4.34 -15.21
N SER A 125 0.53 4.12 -14.57
CA SER A 125 0.56 3.63 -13.18
C SER A 125 1.05 2.19 -13.13
N PRO A 126 2.15 1.90 -12.40
CA PRO A 126 2.56 0.53 -12.17
C PRO A 126 1.46 -0.18 -11.38
N LYS A 127 1.26 -1.46 -11.66
CA LYS A 127 0.31 -2.32 -10.94
C LYS A 127 0.98 -3.27 -9.95
N PHE A 128 2.29 -3.39 -10.06
CA PHE A 128 3.08 -4.37 -9.34
C PHE A 128 4.31 -3.70 -8.75
N TRP A 129 4.71 -4.19 -7.58
CA TRP A 129 6.00 -3.90 -7.00
C TRP A 129 6.92 -5.09 -7.25
N PHE A 130 8.18 -4.82 -7.61
CA PHE A 130 9.18 -5.87 -7.77
C PHE A 130 10.16 -5.77 -6.63
N ALA A 131 10.26 -6.84 -5.83
CA ALA A 131 11.31 -6.95 -4.85
C ALA A 131 12.68 -7.01 -5.56
N PRO A 132 13.74 -6.40 -5.00
CA PRO A 132 15.10 -6.56 -5.51
C PRO A 132 15.47 -8.04 -5.61
N ILE A 133 16.07 -8.45 -6.71
CA ILE A 133 16.62 -9.80 -6.86
C ILE A 133 17.96 -9.78 -6.12
N VAL A 134 18.06 -10.55 -5.04
CA VAL A 134 19.30 -10.83 -4.31
C VAL A 134 20.15 -11.87 -5.02
#